data_AF-A0A2U1N3C2-F1
#
_entry.id   AF-A0A2U1N3C2-F1
#
_cell.length_a   1.000
_cell.length_b   1.000
_cell.length_c   1.000
_cell.angle_alpha   90.00
_cell.angle_beta   90.00
_cell.angle_gamma   90.00
#
_symmetry.space_group_name_H-M   'P 1'
#
loop_
_entity.id
_entity.type
_entity.pdbx_description
1 polymer ?
#
loop_
_entity_poly.entity_id
_entity_poly.type
_entity_poly.pdbx_seq_one_letter_code
_entity_poly.pdbx_strand_id
1 'polypeptide(L)'
;MGSCASCDLTTKGERRVMGNWSSTVKVIDAGDGRLQEFQQPIRARHVLHNHPSTFLCSSDTMFVDCFVPHVPGDEELQIGQIYFLMPFTKSNKPLSLQELCSLVVKACSALQTES
;
A
#
# COMPACT_ATOMS: atom_id res chain seq x y z
N MET A 1 32.66 -18.60 12.36
CA MET A 1 31.68 -17.50 12.47
C MET A 1 31.30 -17.12 11.05
N GLY A 2 30.12 -17.57 10.62
CA GLY A 2 29.73 -17.61 9.21
C GLY A 2 29.46 -16.22 8.65
N SER A 3 30.10 -15.92 7.53
CA SER A 3 29.77 -14.81 6.65
C SER A 3 28.43 -15.08 5.98
N CYS A 4 27.40 -14.30 6.33
CA CYS A 4 26.14 -14.26 5.59
C CYS A 4 26.41 -13.70 4.18
N ALA A 5 26.54 -14.59 3.21
CA ALA A 5 26.44 -14.24 1.80
C ALA A 5 24.96 -13.93 1.51
N SER A 6 24.66 -12.67 1.26
CA SER A 6 23.38 -12.24 0.70
C SER A 6 23.17 -12.92 -0.66
N CYS A 7 21.96 -13.37 -0.93
CA CYS A 7 21.62 -14.15 -2.11
C CYS A 7 21.55 -13.23 -3.34
N ASP A 8 22.60 -13.17 -4.15
CA ASP A 8 22.54 -12.58 -5.49
C ASP A 8 21.97 -13.61 -6.48
N LEU A 9 20.69 -13.49 -6.81
CA LEU A 9 20.06 -14.29 -7.86
C LEU A 9 20.21 -13.58 -9.22
N THR A 10 21.22 -13.94 -9.99
CA THR A 10 21.40 -13.46 -11.36
C THR A 10 20.66 -14.38 -12.35
N THR A 11 19.44 -14.01 -12.73
CA THR A 11 18.77 -14.61 -13.89
C THR A 11 18.87 -13.64 -15.07
N LYS A 12 19.68 -14.00 -16.07
CA LYS A 12 19.73 -13.35 -17.38
C LYS A 12 18.35 -13.50 -18.05
N GLY A 13 17.65 -12.39 -18.26
CA GLY A 13 16.53 -12.35 -19.19
C GLY A 13 15.21 -11.78 -18.69
N GLU A 14 15.12 -11.17 -17.50
CA GLU A 14 13.95 -10.39 -17.08
C GLU A 14 14.39 -9.16 -16.29
N ARG A 15 13.78 -8.01 -16.58
CA ARG A 15 14.09 -6.70 -15.99
C ARG A 15 14.06 -6.79 -14.46
N ARG A 16 15.23 -6.68 -13.82
CA ARG A 16 15.47 -6.41 -12.38
C ARG A 16 14.31 -6.82 -11.43
N VAL A 17 14.19 -8.10 -11.10
CA VAL A 17 13.49 -8.54 -9.87
C VAL A 17 14.44 -8.45 -8.67
N MET A 18 15.06 -7.28 -8.53
CA MET A 18 15.38 -6.69 -7.23
C MET A 18 14.58 -5.37 -7.23
N GLY A 19 13.27 -5.51 -7.41
CA GLY A 19 12.38 -4.41 -7.74
C GLY A 19 12.30 -3.48 -6.54
N ASN A 20 12.93 -2.31 -6.67
CA ASN A 20 12.70 -1.08 -5.90
C ASN A 20 11.95 -1.34 -4.57
N TRP A 21 12.66 -1.75 -3.51
CA TRP A 21 12.11 -1.60 -2.16
C TRP A 21 11.89 -0.11 -1.99
N SER A 22 10.68 0.36 -2.30
CA SER A 22 10.47 1.78 -2.48
C SER A 22 10.79 2.41 -1.12
N SER A 23 11.76 3.32 -1.12
CA SER A 23 12.20 4.01 0.09
C SER A 23 11.17 5.05 0.54
N THR A 24 9.91 4.81 0.17
CA THR A 24 8.77 5.69 0.33
C THR A 24 7.63 4.93 1.02
N VAL A 25 6.84 5.66 1.80
CA VAL A 25 5.49 5.24 2.17
C VAL A 25 4.59 5.44 0.96
N LYS A 26 3.77 4.44 0.62
CA LYS A 26 2.85 4.51 -0.52
C LYS A 26 1.41 4.50 -0.06
N VAL A 27 0.65 5.53 -0.46
CA VAL A 27 -0.78 5.66 -0.18
C VAL A 27 -1.53 5.71 -1.50
N ILE A 28 -2.51 4.83 -1.68
CA ILE A 28 -3.27 4.69 -2.93
C ILE A 28 -4.74 4.96 -2.66
N ASP A 29 -5.34 5.88 -3.42
CA ASP A 29 -6.77 6.13 -3.31
C ASP A 29 -7.58 4.98 -3.91
N ALA A 30 -8.46 4.37 -3.09
CA ALA A 30 -9.27 3.23 -3.50
C ALA A 30 -10.36 3.59 -4.52
N GLY A 31 -10.69 4.87 -4.67
CA GLY A 31 -11.64 5.41 -5.63
C GLY A 31 -11.00 5.61 -6.99
N ASP A 32 -10.03 6.51 -7.07
CA ASP A 32 -9.42 6.96 -8.34
C ASP A 32 -8.09 6.27 -8.70
N GLY A 33 -7.47 5.54 -7.76
CA GLY A 33 -6.22 4.82 -7.99
C GLY A 33 -4.97 5.69 -7.97
N ARG A 34 -5.06 6.95 -7.53
CA ARG A 34 -3.90 7.85 -7.47
C ARG A 34 -2.93 7.45 -6.35
N LEU A 35 -1.64 7.47 -6.68
CA LEU A 35 -0.54 7.24 -5.75
C LEU A 35 -0.08 8.55 -5.09
N GLN A 36 0.10 8.50 -3.78
CA GLN A 36 0.85 9.49 -3.00
C GLN A 36 2.05 8.79 -2.38
N GLU A 37 3.23 9.39 -2.56
CA GLU A 37 4.48 8.88 -2.01
C GLU A 37 5.06 9.83 -0.97
N PHE A 38 5.63 9.27 0.10
CA PHE A 38 6.30 10.03 1.14
C PHE A 38 7.70 9.45 1.39
N GLN A 39 8.74 10.26 1.21
CA GLN A 39 10.15 9.88 1.40
C GLN A 39 10.55 9.67 2.88
N GLN A 40 9.63 9.94 3.80
CA GLN A 40 9.82 9.80 5.24
C GLN A 40 8.57 9.19 5.86
N PRO A 41 8.69 8.50 7.00
CA PRO A 41 7.54 8.04 7.75
C PRO A 41 6.60 9.21 8.06
N ILE A 42 5.30 8.99 7.90
CA ILE A 42 4.28 10.01 8.08
C ILE A 42 3.15 9.47 8.93
N ARG A 43 2.63 10.25 9.88
CA ARG A 43 1.45 9.84 10.65
C ARG A 43 0.21 9.79 9.78
N ALA A 44 -0.61 8.75 9.97
CA ALA A 44 -1.84 8.53 9.24
C ALA A 44 -2.77 9.76 9.24
N ARG A 45 -2.89 10.46 10.37
CA ARG A 45 -3.69 11.69 10.49
C ARG A 45 -3.28 12.81 9.53
N HIS A 46 -1.99 12.92 9.18
CA HIS A 46 -1.53 13.97 8.26
C HIS A 46 -1.98 13.67 6.83
N VAL A 47 -2.02 12.39 6.45
CA VAL A 47 -2.59 11.96 5.17
C VAL A 47 -4.11 12.20 5.17
N LEU A 48 -4.80 11.77 6.23
CA LEU A 48 -6.26 11.90 6.35
C LEU A 48 -6.77 13.34 6.41
N HIS A 49 -5.94 14.29 6.85
CA HIS A 49 -6.31 15.71 6.90
C HIS A 49 -6.79 16.26 5.54
N ASN A 50 -6.22 15.76 4.44
CA ASN A 50 -6.61 16.17 3.09
C ASN A 50 -7.79 15.34 2.52
N HIS A 51 -8.22 14.29 3.21
CA HIS A 51 -9.21 13.33 2.75
C HIS A 51 -10.27 13.04 3.84
N PRO A 52 -11.16 14.01 4.15
CA PRO A 52 -12.03 13.93 5.32
C PRO A 52 -13.12 12.84 5.27
N SER A 53 -13.41 12.29 4.09
CA SER A 53 -14.41 11.23 3.89
C SER A 53 -13.82 9.83 3.76
N THR A 54 -12.52 9.67 4.04
CA THR A 54 -11.81 8.41 3.92
C THR A 54 -11.10 8.01 5.22
N PHE A 55 -10.69 6.74 5.27
CA PHE A 55 -9.84 6.16 6.30
C PHE A 55 -8.65 5.45 5.65
N LEU A 56 -7.59 5.23 6.42
CA LEU A 56 -6.42 4.49 5.97
C LEU A 56 -6.49 3.03 6.40
N CYS A 57 -5.95 2.16 5.57
CA CYS A 57 -5.87 0.73 5.82
C CYS A 57 -4.60 0.16 5.18
N SER A 58 -3.97 -0.80 5.85
CA SER A 58 -2.76 -1.46 5.34
C SER A 58 -3.12 -2.58 4.37
N SER A 59 -2.39 -2.68 3.26
CA SER A 59 -2.55 -3.79 2.30
C SER A 59 -2.42 -5.17 2.94
N ASP A 60 -1.58 -5.28 3.97
CA ASP A 60 -1.26 -6.56 4.62
C ASP A 60 -2.40 -7.09 5.48
N THR A 61 -3.36 -6.22 5.80
CA THR A 61 -4.49 -6.53 6.68
C THR A 61 -5.82 -6.62 5.93
N MET A 62 -5.78 -6.59 4.59
CA MET A 62 -6.95 -6.69 3.73
C MET A 62 -7.19 -8.12 3.28
N PHE A 63 -8.33 -8.69 3.69
CA PHE A 63 -8.73 -10.04 3.33
C PHE A 63 -10.15 -10.06 2.76
N VAL A 64 -10.39 -10.99 1.84
CA VAL A 64 -11.73 -11.24 1.28
C VAL A 64 -12.68 -11.65 2.39
N ASP A 65 -13.91 -11.16 2.33
CA ASP A 65 -15.01 -11.40 3.28
C ASP A 65 -14.70 -10.95 4.72
N CYS A 66 -13.68 -10.12 4.91
CA CYS A 66 -13.34 -9.49 6.17
C CYS A 66 -13.62 -7.98 6.14
N PHE A 67 -13.93 -7.41 7.30
CA PHE A 67 -13.94 -5.96 7.46
C PHE A 67 -12.52 -5.41 7.37
N VAL A 68 -12.37 -4.29 6.67
CA VAL A 68 -11.07 -3.66 6.48
C VAL A 68 -10.64 -2.96 7.76
N PRO A 69 -9.49 -3.31 8.36
CA PRO A 69 -9.00 -2.63 9.56
C PRO A 69 -8.60 -1.19 9.27
N HIS A 70 -8.92 -0.29 10.20
CA HIS A 70 -8.50 1.11 10.11
C HIS A 70 -7.14 1.28 10.76
N VAL A 71 -6.23 1.96 10.07
CA VAL A 71 -4.98 2.45 10.65
C VAL A 71 -5.32 3.67 11.53
N PRO A 72 -4.99 3.65 12.84
CA PRO A 72 -5.20 4.78 13.73
C PRO A 72 -4.48 6.04 13.26
N GLY A 73 -5.09 7.20 13.46
CA GLY A 73 -4.50 8.49 13.02
C GLY A 73 -3.12 8.80 13.63
N ASP A 74 -2.84 8.27 14.82
CA ASP A 74 -1.56 8.45 15.51
C ASP A 74 -0.49 7.43 15.10
N GLU A 75 -0.85 6.40 14.34
CA GLU A 75 0.10 5.44 13.80
C GLU A 75 0.96 6.08 12.71
N GLU A 76 2.25 5.75 12.73
CA GLU A 76 3.21 6.19 11.73
C GLU A 76 3.28 5.17 10.59
N LEU A 77 2.98 5.62 9.38
CA LEU A 77 3.02 4.81 8.18
C LEU A 77 4.47 4.48 7.83
N GLN A 78 4.73 3.21 7.55
CA GLN A 78 6.07 2.67 7.38
C GLN A 78 6.54 2.72 5.93
N ILE A 79 7.83 2.96 5.75
CA ILE A 79 8.48 2.93 4.43
C ILE A 79 8.43 1.50 3.85
N GLY A 80 8.21 1.41 2.54
CA GLY A 80 8.11 0.13 1.83
C GLY A 80 6.76 -0.56 2.02
N GLN A 81 5.83 0.07 2.72
CA GLN A 81 4.48 -0.43 2.92
C GLN A 81 3.47 0.31 2.04
N ILE A 82 2.41 -0.41 1.67
CA ILE A 82 1.31 0.10 0.87
C ILE A 82 0.08 0.26 1.75
N TYR A 83 -0.50 1.45 1.69
CA TYR A 83 -1.73 1.79 2.37
C TYR A 83 -2.77 2.23 1.35
N PHE A 84 -4.03 2.00 1.65
CA PHE A 84 -5.16 2.46 0.83
C PHE A 84 -5.98 3.50 1.58
N LEU A 85 -6.35 4.58 0.88
CA LEU A 85 -7.39 5.50 1.31
C LEU A 85 -8.74 4.95 0.87
N MET A 86 -9.54 4.48 1.83
CA MET A 86 -10.84 3.87 1.60
C MET A 86 -11.96 4.81 2.05
N PRO A 87 -13.04 4.98 1.27
CA PRO A 87 -14.18 5.77 1.72
C PRO A 87 -14.92 5.08 2.86
N PHE A 88 -15.43 5.86 3.83
CA PHE A 88 -16.18 5.30 4.98
C PHE A 88 -17.40 4.47 4.57
N THR A 89 -17.97 4.70 3.38
CA THR A 89 -19.05 3.87 2.82
C THR A 89 -18.68 2.40 2.69
N LYS A 90 -17.37 2.07 2.62
CA LYS A 90 -16.87 0.69 2.57
C LYS A 90 -16.44 0.12 3.93
N SER A 91 -16.40 0.93 4.99
CA SER A 91 -16.04 0.45 6.34
C SER A 91 -17.11 -0.47 6.94
N ASN A 92 -18.37 -0.27 6.56
CA ASN A 92 -19.51 -1.00 7.15
C ASN A 92 -19.85 -2.34 6.47
N LYS A 93 -19.03 -2.80 5.53
CA LYS A 93 -19.25 -4.08 4.84
C LYS A 93 -17.95 -4.87 4.68
N PRO A 94 -18.01 -6.21 4.64
CA PRO A 94 -16.88 -7.03 4.29
C PRO A 94 -16.35 -6.72 2.88
N LEU A 95 -15.03 -6.85 2.71
CA LEU A 95 -14.37 -6.63 1.44
C LEU A 95 -14.64 -7.80 0.50
N SER A 96 -15.41 -7.58 -0.56
CA SER A 96 -15.63 -8.63 -1.56
C SER A 96 -14.37 -8.94 -2.38
N LEU A 97 -14.28 -10.14 -2.94
CA LEU A 97 -13.18 -10.53 -3.84
C LEU A 97 -13.02 -9.53 -5.00
N GLN A 98 -14.12 -9.10 -5.61
CA GLN A 98 -14.11 -8.13 -6.71
C GLN A 98 -13.49 -6.80 -6.28
N GLU A 99 -13.82 -6.32 -5.07
CA GLU A 99 -13.26 -5.09 -4.54
C GLU A 99 -11.78 -5.21 -4.24
N LEU A 100 -11.36 -6.32 -3.61
CA LEU A 100 -9.94 -6.57 -3.37
C LEU A 100 -9.16 -6.65 -4.69
N CYS A 101 -9.66 -7.39 -5.68
CA CYS A 101 -9.04 -7.44 -7.01
C CYS A 101 -8.97 -6.06 -7.66
N SER A 102 -10.00 -5.22 -7.50
CA SER A 102 -9.98 -3.84 -8.00
C SER A 102 -8.88 -3.01 -7.33
N LEU A 103 -8.69 -3.14 -6.01
CA LEU A 103 -7.60 -2.48 -5.28
C LEU A 103 -6.23 -2.95 -5.74
N VAL A 104 -6.06 -4.27 -5.95
CA VAL A 104 -4.80 -4.84 -6.47
C VAL A 104 -4.49 -4.30 -7.86
N VAL A 105 -5.46 -4.25 -8.77
CA VAL A 105 -5.27 -3.69 -10.12
C VAL A 105 -4.88 -2.21 -10.04
N LYS A 106 -5.55 -1.43 -9.19
CA LYS A 106 -5.20 -0.01 -8.96
C LYS A 106 -3.79 0.13 -8.42
N ALA A 107 -3.41 -0.69 -7.45
CA ALA A 107 -2.06 -0.69 -6.90
C ALA A 107 -1.02 -1.04 -7.97
N CYS A 108 -1.22 -2.12 -8.72
CA CYS A 108 -0.33 -2.49 -9.82
C CYS A 108 -0.20 -1.36 -10.85
N SER A 109 -1.29 -0.68 -11.20
CA SER A 109 -1.27 0.44 -12.15
C SER A 109 -0.52 1.65 -11.58
N ALA A 110 -0.80 2.01 -10.33
CA ALA A 110 -0.15 3.11 -9.62
C ALA A 110 1.36 2.92 -9.50
N LEU A 111 1.80 1.69 -9.22
CA LEU A 111 3.20 1.34 -9.05
C LEU A 111 3.96 1.20 -10.37
N GLN A 112 3.28 0.95 -11.49
CA GLN A 112 3.93 0.88 -12.81
C GLN A 112 4.39 2.24 -13.32
N THR A 113 3.78 3.33 -12.83
CA THR A 113 4.18 4.71 -13.13
C THR A 113 5.48 5.15 -12.43
N GLU A 114 6.13 4.28 -11.65
CA GLU A 114 7.46 4.46 -11.05
C GLU A 114 8.56 4.18 -12.09
N SER A 115 8.54 4.87 -13.25
CA SER A 115 9.53 4.72 -14.31
C SER A 115 10.21 6.03 -14.65
#